data_AF-A0A2V0PE02-F1
#
_entry.id   AF-A0A2V0PE02-F1
#
_cell.length_a   1.000
_cell.length_b   1.000
_cell.length_c   1.000
_cell.angle_alpha   90.00
_cell.angle_beta   90.00
_cell.angle_gamma   90.00
#
_symmetry.space_group_name_H-M   'P 1'
#
loop_
_entity.id
_entity.type
_entity.pdbx_description
1 polymer ?
#
loop_
_entity_poly.entity_id
_entity_poly.type
_entity_poly.pdbx_seq_one_letter_code
_entity_poly.pdbx_strand_id
1 'polypeptide(L)'
;MALLVDFTVFNPDAGLRVDWEWHRQHSMTTWEKHGASKERIEFCDRILRSSGIADNSAALPEWLQPDKSAEPKTDSVHSGREARMVQGQCIAELLFKTGIEPEQVDILVTNCSIYCPVPSMASMLVNMFGLREDVEAYHLGGMGCSMGVVGLNLVRDLLAARPNSIALFVTNEVVTAGFYLGDRKEALVTNALFRMGGAAAILTNRPSWRLRAKYALAHVNRVHTGRFPRAYSCLNLEPDEEGHNGIVLTKDLPSEAALCLNKAIARAAPRVMTWRQYGEAAAHFARDFAAKASRRERPPAYQPDFTQCADHFLIHAGGYAILQAIKKGLRLPAEKMMPAFVTLRDYGNTSSSSTWYTLAYIESCEGVRANQKIMQIGVGGGMKAGVAIWRALRGFTDAHPAWAHLGGRRQVEAQLPRPITVDYESRYDARAAVEAQEKLRAAPRRPEAERISFEPAKEPRRLNVRSWRDVSRTDAGDWWRRPPGQPLAEGEGEGEGEGERGAAAQAAAGVQRGAEARPAPEAAGAEAEEPAAAAAAEAPLAAAEAGAFAALEEASPAAKPSAARSVQVLAVAADDM
;
A
#
# COMPACT_ATOMS: atom_id res chain seq x y z
N MET A 1 -1.67 -24.51 -10.02
CA MET A 1 -2.23 -24.16 -8.69
C MET A 1 -1.16 -23.42 -7.93
N ALA A 2 -1.46 -22.26 -7.33
CA ALA A 2 -0.47 -21.52 -6.56
C ALA A 2 -0.27 -22.12 -5.15
N LEU A 3 0.99 -22.30 -4.78
CA LEU A 3 1.50 -22.77 -3.50
C LEU A 3 2.26 -21.60 -2.86
N LEU A 4 2.05 -21.33 -1.57
CA LEU A 4 2.89 -20.43 -0.78
C LEU A 4 3.96 -21.28 -0.09
N VAL A 5 5.21 -21.05 -0.47
CA VAL A 5 6.37 -21.80 0.02
C VAL A 5 6.66 -21.37 1.45
N ASP A 6 7.03 -20.11 1.61
CA ASP A 6 7.22 -19.41 2.88
C ASP A 6 7.07 -17.89 2.67
N PHE A 7 7.06 -17.13 3.77
CA PHE A 7 7.03 -15.67 3.78
C PHE A 7 7.75 -15.12 5.03
N THR A 8 8.05 -13.82 4.99
CA THR A 8 8.65 -13.01 6.07
C THR A 8 7.89 -11.70 6.21
N VAL A 9 8.10 -11.00 7.33
CA VAL A 9 7.56 -9.66 7.59
C VAL A 9 8.66 -8.78 8.18
N PHE A 10 8.65 -7.48 7.87
CA PHE A 10 9.69 -6.55 8.32
C PHE A 10 9.71 -6.46 9.85
N ASN A 11 10.86 -6.76 10.44
CA ASN A 11 11.14 -6.67 11.86
C ASN A 11 11.94 -5.39 12.11
N PRO A 12 11.30 -4.28 12.54
CA PRO A 12 12.00 -3.03 12.81
C PRO A 12 12.94 -3.19 14.00
N ASP A 13 14.17 -2.76 13.80
CA ASP A 13 15.18 -2.59 14.85
C ASP A 13 14.65 -1.73 16.00
N ALA A 14 15.22 -1.91 17.20
CA ALA A 14 14.77 -1.20 18.39
C ALA A 14 14.78 0.32 18.23
N GLY A 15 15.73 0.88 17.47
CA GLY A 15 15.80 2.31 17.17
C GLY A 15 14.69 2.84 16.25
N LEU A 16 14.03 1.99 15.46
CA LEU A 16 12.91 2.41 14.60
C LEU A 16 11.57 2.44 15.35
N ARG A 17 11.51 1.86 16.55
CA ARG A 17 10.29 1.81 17.38
C ARG A 17 10.13 3.11 18.15
N VAL A 18 8.95 3.70 18.04
CA VAL A 18 8.68 5.04 18.56
C VAL A 18 8.23 4.98 20.01
N ASP A 19 8.83 5.78 20.88
CA ASP A 19 8.32 6.05 22.24
C ASP A 19 7.27 7.19 22.19
N TRP A 20 6.00 6.79 22.23
CA TRP A 20 4.86 7.71 22.19
C TRP A 20 4.61 8.44 23.51
N GLU A 21 5.20 8.03 24.63
CA GLU A 21 5.18 8.80 25.88
C GLU A 21 6.26 9.88 25.87
N TRP A 22 7.48 9.56 25.41
CA TRP A 22 8.51 10.58 25.14
C TRP A 22 8.00 11.60 24.13
N HIS A 23 7.44 11.16 22.99
CA HIS A 23 6.79 12.04 22.02
C HIS A 23 5.70 12.87 22.70
N ARG A 24 4.80 12.30 23.49
CA ARG A 24 3.71 13.04 24.16
C ARG A 24 4.24 14.17 25.06
N GLN A 25 5.36 13.96 25.73
CA GLN A 25 5.99 14.96 26.61
C GLN A 25 6.76 16.05 25.86
N HIS A 26 7.41 15.70 24.73
CA HIS A 26 8.34 16.60 24.02
C HIS A 26 7.84 17.07 22.65
N SER A 27 6.79 16.47 22.08
CA SER A 27 6.28 16.78 20.73
C SER A 27 5.75 18.19 20.62
N MET A 28 5.07 18.70 21.66
CA MET A 28 4.68 20.11 21.77
C MET A 28 5.93 20.99 21.59
N THR A 29 6.89 20.89 22.50
CA THR A 29 8.06 21.76 22.55
C THR A 29 9.09 21.50 21.44
N THR A 30 8.99 20.42 20.67
CA THR A 30 9.82 20.17 19.48
C THR A 30 9.08 20.55 18.19
N TRP A 31 7.91 19.99 17.90
CA TRP A 31 7.21 20.27 16.63
C TRP A 31 6.68 21.71 16.53
N GLU A 32 6.34 22.38 17.63
CA GLU A 32 5.99 23.82 17.60
C GLU A 32 7.18 24.69 17.13
N LYS A 33 8.44 24.30 17.44
CA LYS A 33 9.64 24.99 16.93
C LYS A 33 9.82 24.81 15.42
N HIS A 34 9.29 23.73 14.87
CA HIS A 34 9.33 23.40 13.44
C HIS A 34 7.97 23.66 12.76
N GLY A 35 7.20 24.61 13.29
CA GLY A 35 6.02 25.20 12.65
C GLY A 35 4.72 24.39 12.74
N ALA A 36 4.70 23.25 13.43
CA ALA A 36 3.45 22.48 13.58
C ALA A 36 2.48 23.18 14.55
N SER A 37 1.21 23.33 14.15
CA SER A 37 0.21 23.92 15.04
C SER A 37 -0.08 23.04 16.26
N LYS A 38 -0.33 23.70 17.39
CA LYS A 38 -0.79 23.03 18.62
C LYS A 38 -2.03 22.16 18.39
N GLU A 39 -3.00 22.65 17.60
CA GLU A 39 -4.21 21.89 17.25
C GLU A 39 -3.90 20.59 16.52
N ARG A 40 -2.90 20.57 15.64
CA ARG A 40 -2.45 19.37 14.93
C ARG A 40 -1.82 18.35 15.86
N ILE A 41 -0.97 18.77 16.79
CA ILE A 41 -0.34 17.86 17.75
C ILE A 41 -1.41 17.25 18.68
N GLU A 42 -2.30 18.08 19.23
CA GLU A 42 -3.44 17.63 20.06
C GLU A 42 -4.50 16.81 19.28
N PHE A 43 -4.55 16.93 17.96
CA PHE A 43 -5.37 16.06 17.11
C PHE A 43 -4.70 14.70 16.90
N CYS A 44 -3.41 14.68 16.54
CA CYS A 44 -2.67 13.44 16.31
C CYS A 44 -2.56 12.56 17.58
N ASP A 45 -2.25 13.13 18.74
CA ASP A 45 -2.22 12.39 20.03
C ASP A 45 -3.58 11.77 20.36
N ARG A 46 -4.67 12.53 20.16
CA ARG A 46 -6.06 12.07 20.38
C ARG A 46 -6.44 10.92 19.45
N ILE A 47 -6.07 10.99 18.17
CA ILE A 47 -6.28 9.88 17.24
C ILE A 47 -5.43 8.68 17.66
N LEU A 48 -4.16 8.87 18.01
CA LEU A 48 -3.24 7.82 18.45
C LEU A 48 -3.77 7.07 19.69
N ARG A 49 -4.18 7.76 20.76
CA ARG A 49 -4.81 7.12 21.94
C ARG A 49 -6.04 6.31 21.58
N SER A 50 -6.82 6.75 20.58
CA SER A 50 -8.00 6.02 20.12
C SER A 50 -7.68 4.85 19.16
N SER A 51 -6.46 4.81 18.61
CA SER A 51 -6.10 3.98 17.45
C SER A 51 -6.06 2.47 17.72
N GLY A 52 -5.73 2.08 18.96
CA GLY A 52 -5.44 0.69 19.35
C GLY A 52 -3.97 0.27 19.24
N ILE A 53 -3.08 1.15 18.75
CA ILE A 53 -1.62 0.98 18.71
C ILE A 53 -1.07 1.13 20.15
N ALA A 54 0.01 0.42 20.51
CA ALA A 54 0.67 0.57 21.82
C ALA A 54 1.86 1.53 21.80
N ASP A 55 2.04 2.25 22.91
CA ASP A 55 2.88 3.44 23.05
C ASP A 55 4.40 3.26 22.83
N ASN A 56 4.94 2.03 22.68
CA ASN A 56 6.39 1.81 22.51
C ASN A 56 6.75 0.70 21.50
N SER A 57 5.83 0.40 20.57
CA SER A 57 5.88 -0.85 19.79
C SER A 57 6.08 -0.65 18.29
N ALA A 58 5.24 0.19 17.68
CA ALA A 58 5.18 0.38 16.24
C ALA A 58 6.23 1.37 15.73
N ALA A 59 6.66 1.21 14.48
CA ALA A 59 7.86 1.84 13.94
C ALA A 59 7.62 3.00 12.96
N LEU A 60 8.56 3.95 12.94
CA LEU A 60 8.69 5.03 11.96
C LEU A 60 10.17 5.19 11.54
N PRO A 61 10.46 5.61 10.29
CA PRO A 61 11.81 6.01 9.89
C PRO A 61 12.35 7.13 10.79
N GLU A 62 13.66 7.10 11.07
CA GLU A 62 14.28 8.03 12.04
C GLU A 62 14.16 9.50 11.63
N TRP A 63 14.16 9.80 10.34
CA TRP A 63 13.92 11.15 9.79
C TRP A 63 12.45 11.62 9.87
N LEU A 64 11.55 10.86 10.50
CA LEU A 64 10.22 11.29 10.92
C LEU A 64 10.07 11.31 12.46
N GLN A 65 11.12 10.94 13.21
CA GLN A 65 11.13 10.90 14.67
C GLN A 65 11.81 12.18 15.23
N PRO A 66 11.14 12.98 16.07
CA PRO A 66 11.58 14.29 16.55
C PRO A 66 12.69 14.25 17.62
N ASP A 67 12.96 13.10 18.22
CA ASP A 67 14.16 12.83 19.04
C ASP A 67 15.40 12.59 18.17
N LYS A 68 15.22 12.26 16.88
CA LYS A 68 16.29 11.85 15.95
C LYS A 68 16.53 12.83 14.81
N SER A 69 15.54 13.63 14.46
CA SER A 69 15.63 14.62 13.39
C SER A 69 14.92 15.90 13.78
N ALA A 70 15.58 17.03 13.53
CA ALA A 70 14.99 18.35 13.73
C ALA A 70 13.79 18.58 12.80
N GLU A 71 13.78 17.99 11.60
CA GLU A 71 12.73 18.23 10.61
C GLU A 71 12.31 16.94 9.90
N PRO A 72 11.01 16.77 9.62
CA PRO A 72 10.50 15.61 8.91
C PRO A 72 11.04 15.62 7.47
N LYS A 73 11.72 14.55 7.05
CA LYS A 73 12.10 14.39 5.64
C LYS A 73 11.04 13.54 4.95
N THR A 74 10.51 14.04 3.83
CA THR A 74 9.36 13.47 3.09
C THR A 74 9.68 13.21 1.61
N ASP A 75 10.93 13.46 1.21
CA ASP A 75 11.40 13.40 -0.17
C ASP A 75 11.57 11.97 -0.72
N SER A 76 11.86 11.89 -2.03
CA SER A 76 12.02 10.63 -2.76
C SER A 76 13.30 9.85 -2.44
N VAL A 77 14.33 10.50 -1.88
CA VAL A 77 15.60 9.86 -1.49
C VAL A 77 15.41 9.13 -0.17
N HIS A 78 14.83 9.80 0.83
CA HIS A 78 14.46 9.19 2.11
C HIS A 78 13.38 8.11 1.93
N SER A 79 12.37 8.36 1.09
CA SER A 79 11.38 7.33 0.74
C SER A 79 12.02 6.11 0.08
N GLY A 80 13.07 6.30 -0.73
CA GLY A 80 13.89 5.22 -1.28
C GLY A 80 14.75 4.49 -0.26
N ARG A 81 15.24 5.18 0.78
CA ARG A 81 15.95 4.57 1.92
C ARG A 81 15.02 3.68 2.74
N GLU A 82 13.81 4.14 3.07
CA GLU A 82 12.77 3.33 3.73
C GLU A 82 12.40 2.11 2.87
N ALA A 83 12.16 2.32 1.56
CA ALA A 83 11.82 1.23 0.64
C ALA A 83 12.89 0.12 0.60
N ARG A 84 14.18 0.48 0.49
CA ARG A 84 15.30 -0.47 0.49
C ARG A 84 15.43 -1.19 1.83
N MET A 85 15.32 -0.48 2.94
CA MET A 85 15.37 -1.06 4.29
C MET A 85 14.25 -2.10 4.48
N VAL A 86 13.00 -1.71 4.20
CA VAL A 86 11.82 -2.53 4.46
C VAL A 86 11.71 -3.72 3.51
N GLN A 87 11.81 -3.50 2.19
CA GLN A 87 11.74 -4.61 1.23
C GLN A 87 13.00 -5.50 1.29
N GLY A 88 14.17 -4.89 1.48
CA GLY A 88 15.46 -5.58 1.51
C GLY A 88 15.55 -6.60 2.64
N GLN A 89 15.24 -6.22 3.88
CA GLN A 89 15.24 -7.15 5.01
C GLN A 89 14.28 -8.32 4.76
N CYS A 90 13.02 -8.05 4.35
CA CYS A 90 12.05 -9.11 4.08
C CYS A 90 12.55 -10.12 3.04
N ILE A 91 13.10 -9.65 1.92
CA ILE A 91 13.56 -10.51 0.82
C ILE A 91 14.82 -11.27 1.22
N ALA A 92 15.80 -10.61 1.83
CA ALA A 92 17.04 -11.25 2.29
C ALA A 92 16.76 -12.36 3.32
N GLU A 93 15.94 -12.09 4.34
CA GLU A 93 15.52 -13.10 5.31
C GLU A 93 14.78 -14.27 4.63
N LEU A 94 13.95 -14.00 3.62
CA LEU A 94 13.15 -15.03 2.95
C LEU A 94 13.98 -15.92 2.03
N LEU A 95 14.89 -15.34 1.25
CA LEU A 95 15.81 -16.12 0.40
C LEU A 95 16.72 -16.97 1.28
N PHE A 96 17.30 -16.41 2.36
CA PHE A 96 18.08 -17.15 3.35
C PHE A 96 17.29 -18.29 4.02
N LYS A 97 16.10 -17.99 4.56
CA LYS A 97 15.19 -18.96 5.21
C LYS A 97 14.80 -20.11 4.28
N THR A 98 14.76 -19.86 2.97
CA THR A 98 14.31 -20.85 1.99
C THR A 98 15.44 -21.55 1.23
N GLY A 99 16.66 -21.02 1.21
CA GLY A 99 17.72 -21.53 0.34
C GLY A 99 17.28 -21.50 -1.12
N ILE A 100 16.80 -20.33 -1.56
CA ILE A 100 16.42 -20.03 -2.95
C ILE A 100 17.32 -18.88 -3.38
N GLU A 101 18.17 -19.13 -4.37
CA GLU A 101 19.05 -18.09 -4.91
C GLU A 101 18.22 -17.05 -5.69
N PRO A 102 18.63 -15.77 -5.72
CA PRO A 102 17.92 -14.71 -6.43
C PRO A 102 17.62 -15.06 -7.91
N GLU A 103 18.57 -15.72 -8.56
CA GLU A 103 18.49 -16.15 -9.96
C GLU A 103 17.46 -17.26 -10.19
N GLN A 104 16.86 -17.83 -9.14
CA GLN A 104 15.77 -18.80 -9.27
C GLN A 104 14.37 -18.15 -9.35
N VAL A 105 14.27 -16.84 -9.10
CA VAL A 105 13.01 -16.09 -9.18
C VAL A 105 12.66 -15.79 -10.64
N ASP A 106 11.48 -16.23 -11.09
CA ASP A 106 11.03 -16.07 -12.48
C ASP A 106 10.08 -14.87 -12.66
N ILE A 107 9.40 -14.46 -11.58
CA ILE A 107 8.40 -13.39 -11.54
C ILE A 107 8.62 -12.56 -10.26
N LEU A 108 8.63 -11.24 -10.37
CA LEU A 108 8.64 -10.30 -9.24
C LEU A 108 7.40 -9.41 -9.29
N VAL A 109 6.62 -9.35 -8.19
CA VAL A 109 5.49 -8.42 -8.06
C VAL A 109 5.63 -7.64 -6.75
N THR A 110 5.98 -6.36 -6.83
CA THR A 110 6.08 -5.44 -5.69
C THR A 110 4.94 -4.42 -5.67
N ASN A 111 4.51 -3.96 -4.49
CA ASN A 111 3.51 -2.91 -4.32
C ASN A 111 3.77 -2.02 -3.10
N CYS A 112 3.56 -0.72 -3.30
CA CYS A 112 3.48 0.34 -2.30
C CYS A 112 2.48 1.38 -2.83
N SER A 113 1.76 2.08 -1.96
CA SER A 113 0.61 2.88 -2.40
C SER A 113 1.00 4.25 -2.97
N ILE A 114 2.04 4.86 -2.41
CA ILE A 114 2.36 6.29 -2.55
C ILE A 114 3.72 6.48 -3.23
N TYR A 115 4.77 5.83 -2.71
CA TYR A 115 6.11 5.90 -3.28
C TYR A 115 6.18 5.06 -4.57
N CYS A 116 6.04 5.72 -5.72
CA CYS A 116 6.12 5.12 -7.05
C CYS A 116 7.24 5.80 -7.86
N PRO A 117 8.53 5.47 -7.60
CA PRO A 117 9.66 6.15 -8.22
C PRO A 117 9.91 5.75 -9.68
N VAL A 118 10.74 6.56 -10.35
CA VAL A 118 11.42 6.21 -11.61
C VAL A 118 12.93 6.30 -11.35
N PRO A 119 13.72 5.22 -11.49
CA PRO A 119 13.31 3.84 -11.81
C PRO A 119 12.43 3.22 -10.71
N SER A 120 11.65 2.20 -11.09
CA SER A 120 10.64 1.60 -10.21
C SER A 120 11.25 0.80 -9.05
N MET A 121 10.48 0.56 -7.99
CA MET A 121 10.90 -0.38 -6.93
C MET A 121 11.08 -1.82 -7.41
N ALA A 122 10.44 -2.24 -8.52
CA ALA A 122 10.75 -3.54 -9.11
C ALA A 122 12.18 -3.55 -9.68
N SER A 123 12.56 -2.49 -10.40
CA SER A 123 13.91 -2.28 -10.92
C SER A 123 14.96 -2.18 -9.81
N MET A 124 14.63 -1.50 -8.71
CA MET A 124 15.44 -1.41 -7.49
C MET A 124 15.73 -2.80 -6.91
N LEU A 125 14.72 -3.67 -6.79
CA LEU A 125 14.88 -5.03 -6.27
C LEU A 125 15.65 -5.94 -7.23
N VAL A 126 15.43 -5.83 -8.55
CA VAL A 126 16.20 -6.56 -9.56
C VAL A 126 17.70 -6.27 -9.43
N ASN A 127 18.06 -4.99 -9.32
CA ASN A 127 19.44 -4.57 -9.12
C ASN A 127 20.00 -4.96 -7.74
N MET A 128 19.25 -4.72 -6.66
CA MET A 128 19.69 -4.97 -5.28
C MET A 128 19.95 -6.46 -4.97
N PHE A 129 19.25 -7.38 -5.64
CA PHE A 129 19.36 -8.82 -5.43
C PHE A 129 20.00 -9.58 -6.60
N GLY A 130 20.41 -8.93 -7.68
CA GLY A 130 20.99 -9.62 -8.84
C GLY A 130 20.01 -10.56 -9.56
N LEU A 131 18.73 -10.19 -9.63
CA LEU A 131 17.73 -11.02 -10.33
C LEU A 131 18.04 -11.08 -11.84
N ARG A 132 17.72 -12.23 -12.47
CA ARG A 132 18.03 -12.51 -13.88
C ARG A 132 17.46 -11.45 -14.83
N GLU A 133 18.13 -11.27 -15.97
CA GLU A 133 17.70 -10.37 -17.06
C GLU A 133 16.32 -10.70 -17.66
N ASP A 134 15.83 -11.95 -17.56
CA ASP A 134 14.53 -12.38 -18.08
C ASP A 134 13.36 -12.32 -17.06
N VAL A 135 13.59 -11.81 -15.85
CA VAL A 135 12.60 -11.83 -14.77
C VAL A 135 11.38 -10.96 -15.07
N GLU A 136 10.17 -11.52 -14.92
CA GLU A 136 8.93 -10.75 -15.10
C GLU A 136 8.66 -9.84 -13.90
N ALA A 137 9.24 -8.63 -13.94
CA ALA A 137 9.21 -7.65 -12.85
C ALA A 137 8.09 -6.60 -13.02
N TYR A 138 7.21 -6.51 -12.02
CA TYR A 138 6.07 -5.58 -11.97
C TYR A 138 6.03 -4.79 -10.66
N HIS A 139 5.76 -3.48 -10.75
CA HIS A 139 5.44 -2.63 -9.61
C HIS A 139 4.01 -2.09 -9.70
N LEU A 140 3.30 -2.02 -8.56
CA LEU A 140 1.87 -1.71 -8.49
C LEU A 140 1.57 -0.61 -7.44
N GLY A 141 1.21 0.59 -7.91
CA GLY A 141 0.85 1.75 -7.08
C GLY A 141 -0.66 2.03 -6.94
N GLY A 142 -1.02 3.06 -6.16
CA GLY A 142 -2.35 3.69 -6.20
C GLY A 142 -3.55 2.83 -5.75
N MET A 143 -3.32 1.75 -4.99
CA MET A 143 -4.37 0.79 -4.61
C MET A 143 -4.55 0.57 -3.10
N GLY A 144 -3.70 1.19 -2.27
CA GLY A 144 -3.84 1.16 -0.81
C GLY A 144 -3.71 -0.25 -0.22
N CYS A 145 -4.16 -0.38 1.03
CA CYS A 145 -4.10 -1.60 1.81
C CYS A 145 -4.80 -2.83 1.18
N SER A 146 -5.60 -2.64 0.13
CA SER A 146 -6.19 -3.74 -0.64
C SER A 146 -5.13 -4.65 -1.29
N MET A 147 -3.94 -4.12 -1.57
CA MET A 147 -2.96 -4.80 -2.42
C MET A 147 -2.41 -6.10 -1.84
N GLY A 148 -2.33 -6.25 -0.52
CA GLY A 148 -1.90 -7.48 0.13
C GLY A 148 -2.73 -8.72 -0.25
N VAL A 149 -3.98 -8.50 -0.69
CA VAL A 149 -4.91 -9.56 -1.11
C VAL A 149 -5.32 -9.44 -2.58
N VAL A 150 -5.46 -8.22 -3.09
CA VAL A 150 -5.78 -7.98 -4.51
C VAL A 150 -4.62 -8.41 -5.42
N GLY A 151 -3.36 -8.14 -5.02
CA GLY A 151 -2.15 -8.51 -5.77
C GLY A 151 -1.98 -10.02 -5.97
N LEU A 152 -2.47 -10.83 -5.03
CA LEU A 152 -2.49 -12.30 -5.15
C LEU A 152 -3.29 -12.81 -6.36
N ASN A 153 -4.23 -12.02 -6.90
CA ASN A 153 -4.88 -12.37 -8.17
C ASN A 153 -3.86 -12.32 -9.33
N LEU A 154 -3.04 -11.27 -9.43
CA LEU A 154 -2.01 -11.15 -10.46
C LEU A 154 -0.96 -12.26 -10.30
N VAL A 155 -0.45 -12.48 -9.09
CA VAL A 155 0.55 -13.53 -8.83
C VAL A 155 0.00 -14.92 -9.17
N ARG A 156 -1.26 -15.21 -8.84
CA ARG A 156 -1.95 -16.45 -9.28
C ARG A 156 -2.03 -16.56 -10.80
N ASP A 157 -2.35 -15.47 -11.50
CA ASP A 157 -2.61 -15.49 -12.94
C ASP A 157 -1.29 -15.58 -13.74
N LEU A 158 -0.21 -14.92 -13.29
CA LEU A 158 1.15 -15.13 -13.82
C LEU A 158 1.63 -16.58 -13.57
N LEU A 159 1.44 -17.11 -12.35
CA LEU A 159 1.68 -18.53 -12.04
C LEU A 159 0.67 -19.51 -12.68
N ALA A 160 -0.33 -19.02 -13.43
CA ALA A 160 -1.16 -19.85 -14.31
C ALA A 160 -0.67 -19.79 -15.76
N ALA A 161 -0.13 -18.66 -16.20
CA ALA A 161 0.44 -18.45 -17.52
C ALA A 161 1.84 -19.09 -17.70
N ARG A 162 2.69 -19.10 -16.66
CA ARG A 162 4.06 -19.65 -16.71
C ARG A 162 4.20 -20.94 -15.88
N PRO A 163 4.20 -22.14 -16.50
CA PRO A 163 4.40 -23.40 -15.79
C PRO A 163 5.76 -23.52 -15.11
N ASN A 164 5.80 -24.20 -13.96
CA ASN A 164 7.00 -24.45 -13.15
C ASN A 164 7.76 -23.19 -12.70
N SER A 165 7.11 -22.05 -12.50
CA SER A 165 7.75 -20.81 -12.08
C SER A 165 7.75 -20.56 -10.56
N ILE A 166 8.72 -19.77 -10.10
CA ILE A 166 8.77 -19.12 -8.77
C ILE A 166 8.40 -17.64 -8.92
N ALA A 167 7.50 -17.16 -8.07
CA ALA A 167 7.10 -15.77 -7.99
C ALA A 167 7.39 -15.19 -6.60
N LEU A 168 8.13 -14.09 -6.55
CA LEU A 168 8.37 -13.30 -5.36
C LEU A 168 7.32 -12.18 -5.28
N PHE A 169 6.43 -12.25 -4.30
CA PHE A 169 5.43 -11.22 -4.02
C PHE A 169 5.87 -10.37 -2.83
N VAL A 170 5.97 -9.06 -3.03
CA VAL A 170 6.47 -8.10 -2.03
C VAL A 170 5.40 -7.04 -1.79
N THR A 171 5.02 -6.83 -0.53
CA THR A 171 4.10 -5.77 -0.09
C THR A 171 4.82 -4.88 0.91
N ASN A 172 4.79 -3.56 0.75
CA ASN A 172 5.21 -2.65 1.80
C ASN A 172 4.38 -1.37 1.80
N GLU A 173 4.50 -0.61 2.87
CA GLU A 173 4.18 0.81 2.87
C GLU A 173 5.46 1.63 3.09
N VAL A 174 5.47 2.84 2.54
CA VAL A 174 6.54 3.82 2.70
C VAL A 174 5.90 5.07 3.30
N VAL A 175 6.02 5.23 4.63
CA VAL A 175 5.35 6.33 5.33
C VAL A 175 6.01 7.68 5.06
N THR A 176 7.30 7.69 4.69
CA THR A 176 8.04 8.92 4.31
C THR A 176 7.32 9.74 3.25
N ALA A 177 6.92 9.12 2.13
CA ALA A 177 6.21 9.79 1.03
C ALA A 177 4.76 10.17 1.37
N GLY A 178 4.21 9.64 2.46
CA GLY A 178 2.83 9.86 2.91
C GLY A 178 2.70 10.69 4.19
N PHE A 179 3.81 11.21 4.73
CA PHE A 179 3.82 11.98 5.97
C PHE A 179 3.39 13.42 5.71
N TYR A 180 2.19 13.76 6.17
CA TYR A 180 1.53 15.01 5.85
C TYR A 180 2.02 16.18 6.73
N LEU A 181 2.31 17.32 6.11
CA LEU A 181 2.97 18.47 6.74
C LEU A 181 2.06 19.65 7.11
N GLY A 182 0.87 19.77 6.52
CA GLY A 182 -0.10 20.81 6.86
C GLY A 182 -1.06 20.43 8.01
N ASP A 183 -2.12 21.22 8.20
CA ASP A 183 -3.06 21.10 9.33
C ASP A 183 -4.43 20.45 9.00
N ARG A 184 -4.66 20.02 7.75
CA ARG A 184 -5.92 19.40 7.30
C ARG A 184 -6.21 18.09 8.04
N LYS A 185 -7.21 18.13 8.93
CA LYS A 185 -7.55 17.04 9.88
C LYS A 185 -7.91 15.71 9.21
N GLU A 186 -8.52 15.72 8.01
CA GLU A 186 -8.76 14.51 7.22
C GLU A 186 -7.48 13.81 6.72
N ALA A 187 -6.35 14.51 6.59
CA ALA A 187 -5.06 13.94 6.22
C ALA A 187 -4.17 13.63 7.45
N LEU A 188 -4.21 14.45 8.51
CA LEU A 188 -3.45 14.20 9.75
C LEU A 188 -3.74 12.85 10.44
N VAL A 189 -4.89 12.23 10.15
CA VAL A 189 -5.20 10.87 10.62
C VAL A 189 -4.18 9.85 10.11
N THR A 190 -3.56 10.03 8.94
CA THR A 190 -2.60 9.03 8.44
C THR A 190 -1.28 9.02 9.19
N ASN A 191 -0.75 10.18 9.57
CA ASN A 191 0.45 10.25 10.43
C ASN A 191 0.22 9.52 11.77
N ALA A 192 -1.00 9.62 12.33
CA ALA A 192 -1.34 8.96 13.58
C ALA A 192 -1.49 7.43 13.46
N LEU A 193 -1.96 6.91 12.31
CA LEU A 193 -2.29 5.48 12.13
C LEU A 193 -1.25 4.65 11.36
N PHE A 194 -0.68 5.19 10.27
CA PHE A 194 0.19 4.42 9.36
C PHE A 194 1.61 4.30 9.91
N ARG A 195 2.21 3.13 9.72
CA ARG A 195 3.54 2.78 10.25
C ARG A 195 4.32 2.02 9.19
N MET A 196 5.65 2.12 9.25
CA MET A 196 6.51 1.42 8.29
C MET A 196 6.35 -0.09 8.47
N GLY A 197 6.35 -0.84 7.37
CA GLY A 197 6.18 -2.29 7.43
C GLY A 197 6.11 -2.92 6.05
N GLY A 198 6.48 -4.20 6.00
CA GLY A 198 6.59 -4.95 4.77
C GLY A 198 6.44 -6.45 4.97
N ALA A 199 6.24 -7.16 3.87
CA ALA A 199 6.29 -8.60 3.80
C ALA A 199 6.81 -9.04 2.42
N ALA A 200 7.56 -10.14 2.39
CA ALA A 200 7.90 -10.85 1.18
C ALA A 200 7.33 -12.28 1.27
N ALA A 201 6.85 -12.83 0.16
CA ALA A 201 6.27 -14.16 0.08
C ALA A 201 6.71 -14.86 -1.20
N ILE A 202 7.21 -16.09 -1.10
CA ILE A 202 7.57 -16.91 -2.27
C ILE A 202 6.41 -17.83 -2.60
N LEU A 203 5.85 -17.64 -3.80
CA LEU A 203 4.80 -18.48 -4.36
C LEU A 203 5.34 -19.29 -5.54
N THR A 204 4.77 -20.46 -5.80
CA THR A 204 5.13 -21.28 -6.96
C THR A 204 3.94 -22.09 -7.48
N ASN A 205 4.04 -22.62 -8.69
CA ASN A 205 3.16 -23.67 -9.20
C ASN A 205 3.87 -25.03 -9.37
N ARG A 206 5.19 -25.12 -9.09
CA ARG A 206 6.02 -26.33 -9.25
C ARG A 206 5.41 -27.51 -8.45
N PRO A 207 4.92 -28.59 -9.11
CA PRO A 207 4.22 -29.68 -8.41
C PRO A 207 5.07 -30.41 -7.37
N SER A 208 6.37 -30.56 -7.64
CA SER A 208 7.36 -31.16 -6.74
C SER A 208 7.51 -30.42 -5.41
N TRP A 209 7.22 -29.11 -5.36
CA TRP A 209 7.35 -28.29 -4.16
C TRP A 209 6.11 -28.36 -3.24
N ARG A 210 5.10 -29.16 -3.57
CA ARG A 210 3.86 -29.35 -2.79
C ARG A 210 4.10 -29.80 -1.34
N LEU A 211 5.13 -30.60 -1.08
CA LEU A 211 5.47 -31.08 0.28
C LEU A 211 6.24 -30.04 1.10
N ARG A 212 7.02 -29.18 0.42
CA ARG A 212 7.80 -28.08 1.01
C ARG A 212 6.89 -26.92 1.42
N ALA A 213 5.92 -26.59 0.57
CA ALA A 213 5.02 -25.46 0.77
C ALA A 213 4.17 -25.54 2.04
N LYS A 214 3.99 -24.39 2.72
CA LYS A 214 3.11 -24.25 3.88
C LYS A 214 1.63 -24.29 3.49
N TYR A 215 1.25 -23.58 2.42
CA TYR A 215 -0.15 -23.40 2.01
C TYR A 215 -0.38 -23.60 0.51
N ALA A 216 -1.63 -23.93 0.15
CA ALA A 216 -2.14 -23.76 -1.21
C ALA A 216 -3.22 -22.67 -1.25
N LEU A 217 -3.18 -21.82 -2.28
CA LEU A 217 -4.20 -20.83 -2.55
C LEU A 217 -5.41 -21.52 -3.18
N ALA A 218 -6.46 -21.76 -2.39
CA ALA A 218 -7.65 -22.50 -2.80
C ALA A 218 -8.64 -21.61 -3.58
N HIS A 219 -8.75 -20.33 -3.19
CA HIS A 219 -9.49 -19.31 -3.93
C HIS A 219 -8.87 -17.93 -3.70
N VAL A 220 -8.97 -17.03 -4.68
CA VAL A 220 -8.85 -15.59 -4.44
C VAL A 220 -9.76 -14.84 -5.41
N ASN A 221 -10.32 -13.72 -4.96
CA ASN A 221 -11.10 -12.81 -5.78
C ASN A 221 -10.68 -11.34 -5.57
N ARG A 222 -11.32 -10.44 -6.33
CA ARG A 222 -11.28 -8.99 -6.12
C ARG A 222 -12.61 -8.36 -6.53
N VAL A 223 -12.93 -7.24 -5.91
CA VAL A 223 -14.02 -6.31 -6.26
C VAL A 223 -13.45 -4.89 -6.29
N HIS A 224 -13.98 -4.07 -7.20
CA HIS A 224 -13.62 -2.65 -7.35
C HIS A 224 -14.91 -1.84 -7.50
N THR A 225 -15.10 -0.83 -6.66
CA THR A 225 -16.29 0.04 -6.65
C THR A 225 -16.02 1.49 -7.06
N GLY A 226 -14.78 1.87 -7.40
CA GLY A 226 -14.40 3.21 -7.89
C GLY A 226 -15.14 3.72 -9.14
N ARG A 227 -16.03 2.92 -9.76
CA ARG A 227 -17.05 3.39 -10.72
C ARG A 227 -18.18 4.23 -10.09
N PHE A 228 -18.20 4.40 -8.77
CA PHE A 228 -19.16 5.24 -8.04
C PHE A 228 -18.37 6.41 -7.40
N PRO A 229 -18.71 7.69 -7.65
CA PRO A 229 -17.90 8.82 -7.21
C PRO A 229 -17.54 8.80 -5.72
N ARG A 230 -18.52 8.55 -4.84
CA ARG A 230 -18.33 8.43 -3.38
C ARG A 230 -17.34 7.33 -2.98
N ALA A 231 -17.28 6.24 -3.73
CA ALA A 231 -16.36 5.12 -3.51
C ALA A 231 -14.99 5.33 -4.19
N TYR A 232 -14.89 6.28 -5.11
CA TYR A 232 -13.62 6.76 -5.69
C TYR A 232 -12.96 7.76 -4.73
N SER A 233 -13.64 8.88 -4.46
CA SER A 233 -13.10 10.05 -3.77
C SER A 233 -13.16 9.99 -2.23
N CYS A 234 -13.16 8.79 -1.63
CA CYS A 234 -13.13 8.63 -0.17
C CYS A 234 -11.74 8.32 0.39
N LEU A 235 -10.77 8.04 -0.48
CA LEU A 235 -9.36 7.89 -0.14
C LEU A 235 -8.51 8.38 -1.31
N ASN A 236 -8.05 9.63 -1.21
CA ASN A 236 -7.24 10.32 -2.21
C ASN A 236 -5.84 10.63 -1.66
N LEU A 237 -4.88 10.83 -2.56
CA LEU A 237 -3.69 11.65 -2.30
C LEU A 237 -3.94 12.97 -3.02
N GLU A 238 -4.01 14.08 -2.29
CA GLU A 238 -4.32 15.40 -2.83
C GLU A 238 -3.60 16.49 -2.01
N PRO A 239 -3.21 17.63 -2.61
CA PRO A 239 -2.71 18.77 -1.87
C PRO A 239 -3.81 19.41 -1.01
N ASP A 240 -3.40 20.08 0.06
CA ASP A 240 -4.20 21.07 0.76
C ASP A 240 -4.09 22.46 0.12
N GLU A 241 -4.70 23.44 0.77
CA GLU A 241 -4.72 24.85 0.37
C GLU A 241 -3.32 25.51 0.33
N GLU A 242 -2.32 24.93 0.99
CA GLU A 242 -0.92 25.40 1.02
C GLU A 242 -0.02 24.60 0.06
N GLY A 243 -0.55 23.55 -0.58
CA GLY A 243 0.18 22.69 -1.51
C GLY A 243 0.81 21.44 -0.88
N HIS A 244 0.63 21.20 0.42
CA HIS A 244 1.15 20.00 1.08
C HIS A 244 0.32 18.77 0.68
N ASN A 245 0.94 17.80 0.02
CA ASN A 245 0.28 16.55 -0.36
C ASN A 245 -0.08 15.70 0.87
N GLY A 246 -1.36 15.34 1.02
CA GLY A 246 -1.88 14.55 2.14
C GLY A 246 -2.81 13.42 1.70
N ILE A 247 -2.85 12.35 2.50
CA ILE A 247 -3.72 11.19 2.26
C ILE A 247 -5.09 11.47 2.89
N VAL A 248 -6.02 12.04 2.13
CA VAL A 248 -7.31 12.49 2.64
C VAL A 248 -8.26 11.33 2.89
N LEU A 249 -8.59 11.09 4.16
CA LEU A 249 -9.57 10.11 4.60
C LEU A 249 -10.94 10.78 4.78
N THR A 250 -11.87 10.62 3.83
CA THR A 250 -13.19 11.25 3.99
C THR A 250 -14.09 10.48 4.95
N LYS A 251 -15.08 11.17 5.54
CA LYS A 251 -16.06 10.59 6.49
C LYS A 251 -16.88 9.43 5.90
N ASP A 252 -16.94 9.32 4.57
CA ASP A 252 -17.62 8.26 3.84
C ASP A 252 -16.81 6.95 3.76
N LEU A 253 -15.47 7.03 3.85
CA LEU A 253 -14.51 5.94 3.62
C LEU A 253 -14.92 4.60 4.25
N PRO A 254 -15.27 4.51 5.55
CA PRO A 254 -15.52 3.21 6.17
C PRO A 254 -16.83 2.58 5.70
N SER A 255 -17.80 3.40 5.28
CA SER A 255 -19.09 2.92 4.76
C SER A 255 -18.95 2.33 3.36
N GLU A 256 -18.18 2.96 2.47
CA GLU A 256 -17.88 2.42 1.14
C GLU A 256 -16.88 1.25 1.22
N ALA A 257 -15.95 1.26 2.19
CA ALA A 257 -15.06 0.13 2.47
C ALA A 257 -15.85 -1.11 2.92
N ALA A 258 -16.77 -0.98 3.89
CA ALA A 258 -17.65 -2.06 4.33
C ALA A 258 -18.54 -2.58 3.19
N LEU A 259 -19.08 -1.69 2.36
CA LEU A 259 -19.90 -2.04 1.21
C LEU A 259 -19.09 -2.72 0.08
N CYS A 260 -17.83 -2.34 -0.15
CA CYS A 260 -16.94 -3.03 -1.09
C CYS A 260 -16.52 -4.40 -0.55
N LEU A 261 -16.20 -4.49 0.74
CA LEU A 261 -15.87 -5.74 1.43
C LEU A 261 -17.03 -6.75 1.39
N ASN A 262 -18.25 -6.32 1.70
CA ASN A 262 -19.45 -7.15 1.63
C ASN A 262 -19.65 -7.75 0.22
N LYS A 263 -19.36 -6.98 -0.84
CA LYS A 263 -19.41 -7.46 -2.24
C LYS A 263 -18.31 -8.49 -2.54
N ALA A 264 -17.09 -8.30 -2.00
CA ALA A 264 -16.00 -9.26 -2.18
C ALA A 264 -16.27 -10.59 -1.43
N ILE A 265 -16.79 -10.51 -0.21
CA ILE A 265 -17.17 -11.67 0.61
C ILE A 265 -18.36 -12.41 0.00
N ALA A 266 -19.41 -11.71 -0.45
CA ALA A 266 -20.54 -12.32 -1.16
C ALA A 266 -20.10 -13.05 -2.46
N ARG A 267 -19.05 -12.57 -3.14
CA ARG A 267 -18.45 -13.23 -4.31
C ARG A 267 -17.53 -14.42 -3.94
N ALA A 268 -17.03 -14.47 -2.70
CA ALA A 268 -16.21 -15.58 -2.19
C ALA A 268 -17.08 -16.70 -1.58
N ALA A 269 -18.13 -16.34 -0.84
CA ALA A 269 -18.92 -17.26 -0.02
C ALA A 269 -19.39 -18.54 -0.75
N PRO A 270 -19.86 -18.51 -2.02
CA PRO A 270 -20.25 -19.73 -2.73
C PRO A 270 -19.12 -20.73 -3.02
N ARG A 271 -17.84 -20.36 -2.83
CA ARG A 271 -16.68 -21.26 -2.94
C ARG A 271 -16.10 -21.69 -1.58
N VAL A 272 -16.74 -21.27 -0.50
CA VAL A 272 -16.16 -21.23 0.85
C VAL A 272 -17.11 -21.80 1.91
N MET A 273 -18.42 -21.54 1.77
CA MET A 273 -19.49 -22.08 2.60
C MET A 273 -19.52 -23.61 2.62
N THR A 274 -19.87 -24.17 3.77
CA THR A 274 -20.03 -25.62 3.93
C THR A 274 -21.42 -26.08 3.45
N TRP A 275 -21.56 -27.37 3.13
CA TRP A 275 -22.85 -27.97 2.77
C TRP A 275 -23.93 -27.77 3.85
N ARG A 276 -23.52 -27.76 5.13
CA ARG A 276 -24.40 -27.42 6.26
C ARG A 276 -25.00 -26.02 6.10
N GLN A 277 -24.17 -25.02 5.78
CA GLN A 277 -24.61 -23.64 5.64
C GLN A 277 -25.45 -23.41 4.38
N TYR A 278 -25.21 -24.18 3.31
CA TYR A 278 -26.14 -24.23 2.19
C TYR A 278 -27.53 -24.77 2.60
N GLY A 279 -27.58 -25.80 3.46
CA GLY A 279 -28.84 -26.29 4.04
C GLY A 279 -29.52 -25.26 4.96
N GLU A 280 -28.76 -24.59 5.83
CA GLU A 280 -29.26 -23.53 6.71
C GLU A 280 -29.81 -22.33 5.90
N ALA A 281 -29.12 -21.92 4.83
CA ALA A 281 -29.59 -20.89 3.91
C ALA A 281 -30.85 -21.31 3.15
N ALA A 282 -30.92 -22.54 2.63
CA ALA A 282 -32.11 -23.06 1.95
C ALA A 282 -33.33 -23.13 2.89
N ALA A 283 -33.13 -23.59 4.13
CA ALA A 283 -34.17 -23.59 5.17
C ALA A 283 -34.60 -22.17 5.56
N HIS A 284 -33.69 -21.19 5.56
CA HIS A 284 -34.02 -19.78 5.75
C HIS A 284 -34.88 -19.23 4.61
N PHE A 285 -34.45 -19.40 3.35
CA PHE A 285 -35.23 -18.95 2.18
C PHE A 285 -36.63 -19.60 2.11
N ALA A 286 -36.76 -20.88 2.49
CA ALA A 286 -38.07 -21.54 2.60
C ALA A 286 -38.96 -20.89 3.67
N ARG A 287 -38.41 -20.53 4.84
CA ARG A 287 -39.14 -19.81 5.90
C ARG A 287 -39.51 -18.39 5.48
N ASP A 288 -38.62 -17.67 4.80
CA ASP A 288 -38.88 -16.32 4.28
C ASP A 288 -39.97 -16.32 3.19
N PHE A 289 -39.92 -17.28 2.27
CA PHE A 289 -40.97 -17.47 1.27
C PHE A 289 -42.32 -17.81 1.92
N ALA A 290 -42.34 -18.73 2.90
CA ALA A 290 -43.55 -19.07 3.63
C ALA A 290 -44.11 -17.87 4.43
N ALA A 291 -43.26 -17.07 5.07
CA ALA A 291 -43.67 -15.85 5.77
C ALA A 291 -44.27 -14.82 4.80
N LYS A 292 -43.61 -14.58 3.66
CA LYS A 292 -44.10 -13.70 2.59
C LYS A 292 -45.45 -14.16 2.03
N ALA A 293 -45.62 -15.46 1.79
CA ALA A 293 -46.88 -16.03 1.29
C ALA A 293 -48.02 -15.95 2.32
N SER A 294 -47.71 -16.14 3.61
CA SER A 294 -48.69 -16.10 4.71
C SER A 294 -48.90 -14.72 5.35
N ARG A 295 -48.30 -13.66 4.78
CA ARG A 295 -48.28 -12.27 5.32
C ARG A 295 -47.79 -12.19 6.78
N ARG A 296 -46.93 -13.11 7.21
CA ARG A 296 -46.30 -13.11 8.53
C ARG A 296 -45.03 -12.26 8.52
N GLU A 297 -44.58 -11.89 9.72
CA GLU A 297 -43.27 -11.25 9.92
C GLU A 297 -42.16 -12.10 9.30
N ARG A 298 -41.25 -11.45 8.56
CA ARG A 298 -40.18 -12.12 7.82
C ARG A 298 -38.96 -12.33 8.71
N PRO A 299 -38.26 -13.48 8.59
CA PRO A 299 -37.05 -13.70 9.36
C PRO A 299 -35.97 -12.67 8.98
N PRO A 300 -35.10 -12.25 9.92
CA PRO A 300 -33.98 -11.35 9.62
C PRO A 300 -33.05 -11.99 8.59
N ALA A 301 -32.41 -11.18 7.74
CA ALA A 301 -31.63 -11.65 6.60
C ALA A 301 -30.59 -12.73 6.98
N TYR A 302 -30.51 -13.81 6.19
CA TYR A 302 -29.51 -14.86 6.41
C TYR A 302 -28.10 -14.30 6.27
N GLN A 303 -27.24 -14.60 7.23
CA GLN A 303 -25.84 -14.20 7.24
C GLN A 303 -25.00 -15.44 7.56
N PRO A 304 -24.09 -15.87 6.67
CA PRO A 304 -23.24 -17.03 6.93
C PRO A 304 -22.37 -16.83 8.17
N ASP A 305 -22.25 -17.88 8.98
CA ASP A 305 -21.27 -17.96 10.05
C ASP A 305 -19.90 -18.33 9.44
N PHE A 306 -19.06 -17.34 9.20
CA PHE A 306 -17.77 -17.58 8.56
C PHE A 306 -16.80 -18.41 9.43
N THR A 307 -17.05 -18.62 10.73
CA THR A 307 -16.20 -19.49 11.57
C THR A 307 -16.32 -20.97 11.20
N GLN A 308 -17.43 -21.39 10.59
CA GLN A 308 -17.56 -22.71 9.95
C GLN A 308 -16.86 -22.79 8.59
N CYS A 309 -16.51 -21.65 7.99
CA CYS A 309 -15.82 -21.57 6.71
C CYS A 309 -14.29 -21.59 6.84
N ALA A 310 -13.75 -20.93 7.87
CA ALA A 310 -12.31 -20.76 8.08
C ALA A 310 -11.94 -20.81 9.58
N ASP A 311 -10.81 -21.46 9.88
CA ASP A 311 -10.24 -21.56 11.23
C ASP A 311 -9.65 -20.23 11.71
N HIS A 312 -9.11 -19.46 10.77
CA HIS A 312 -8.22 -18.30 10.98
C HIS A 312 -8.61 -17.14 10.05
N PHE A 313 -8.48 -15.91 10.54
CA PHE A 313 -8.89 -14.69 9.82
C PHE A 313 -7.76 -13.66 9.78
N LEU A 314 -7.23 -13.39 8.59
CA LEU A 314 -6.21 -12.36 8.38
C LEU A 314 -6.90 -11.07 7.94
N ILE A 315 -7.44 -10.34 8.92
CA ILE A 315 -8.08 -9.04 8.69
C ILE A 315 -7.01 -7.96 8.61
N HIS A 316 -7.07 -7.09 7.60
CA HIS A 316 -6.19 -5.93 7.49
C HIS A 316 -6.38 -4.96 8.68
N ALA A 317 -5.29 -4.62 9.36
CA ALA A 317 -5.22 -3.79 10.55
C ALA A 317 -5.33 -2.27 10.26
N GLY A 318 -6.37 -1.86 9.54
CA GLY A 318 -6.58 -0.45 9.15
C GLY A 318 -6.96 0.53 10.28
N GLY A 319 -6.88 0.10 11.55
CA GLY A 319 -7.28 0.86 12.74
C GLY A 319 -8.44 0.22 13.52
N TYR A 320 -8.52 0.52 14.82
CA TYR A 320 -9.46 -0.12 15.76
C TYR A 320 -10.93 -0.07 15.31
N ALA A 321 -11.38 1.08 14.80
CA ALA A 321 -12.74 1.26 14.30
C ALA A 321 -13.08 0.35 13.10
N ILE A 322 -12.11 0.12 12.21
CA ILE A 322 -12.26 -0.74 11.04
C ILE A 322 -12.31 -2.22 11.47
N LEU A 323 -11.43 -2.63 12.39
CA LEU A 323 -11.45 -3.99 12.94
C LEU A 323 -12.78 -4.29 13.67
N GLN A 324 -13.30 -3.36 14.48
CA GLN A 324 -14.60 -3.51 15.13
C GLN A 324 -15.75 -3.55 14.12
N ALA A 325 -15.72 -2.72 13.06
CA ALA A 325 -16.72 -2.75 12.00
C ALA A 325 -16.72 -4.09 11.24
N ILE A 326 -15.54 -4.67 10.96
CA ILE A 326 -15.41 -5.98 10.30
C ILE A 326 -15.86 -7.12 11.22
N LYS A 327 -15.45 -7.12 12.50
CA LYS A 327 -15.94 -8.05 13.53
C LYS A 327 -17.48 -8.08 13.56
N LYS A 328 -18.13 -6.92 13.69
CA LYS A 328 -19.59 -6.77 13.70
C LYS A 328 -20.22 -7.19 12.37
N GLY A 329 -19.62 -6.77 11.25
CA GLY A 329 -20.07 -7.08 9.89
C GLY A 329 -19.98 -8.56 9.49
N LEU A 330 -19.11 -9.35 10.15
CA LEU A 330 -18.93 -10.78 9.89
C LEU A 330 -19.35 -11.69 11.06
N ARG A 331 -19.86 -11.11 12.15
CA ARG A 331 -20.21 -11.79 13.41
C ARG A 331 -19.06 -12.62 14.00
N LEU A 332 -17.81 -12.18 13.83
CA LEU A 332 -16.65 -12.91 14.33
C LEU A 332 -16.52 -12.73 15.87
N PRO A 333 -16.26 -13.81 16.62
CA PRO A 333 -15.99 -13.71 18.06
C PRO A 333 -14.62 -13.06 18.31
N ALA A 334 -14.42 -12.50 19.50
CA ALA A 334 -13.20 -11.77 19.85
C ALA A 334 -11.91 -12.58 19.63
N GLU A 335 -11.92 -13.89 19.98
CA GLU A 335 -10.83 -14.84 19.71
C GLU A 335 -10.34 -14.78 18.26
N LYS A 336 -11.25 -14.81 17.27
CA LYS A 336 -10.91 -14.80 15.85
C LYS A 336 -10.45 -13.44 15.33
N MET A 337 -10.56 -12.40 16.15
CA MET A 337 -10.05 -11.06 15.87
C MET A 337 -8.73 -10.76 16.59
N MET A 338 -8.38 -11.49 17.66
CA MET A 338 -7.17 -11.25 18.46
C MET A 338 -5.90 -11.09 17.61
N PRO A 339 -5.58 -11.97 16.62
CA PRO A 339 -4.42 -11.79 15.74
C PRO A 339 -4.33 -10.41 15.06
N ALA A 340 -5.46 -9.87 14.61
CA ALA A 340 -5.52 -8.59 13.89
C ALA A 340 -5.42 -7.38 14.86
N PHE A 341 -5.99 -7.49 16.07
CA PHE A 341 -5.83 -6.47 17.10
C PHE A 341 -4.42 -6.46 17.73
N VAL A 342 -3.78 -7.63 17.88
CA VAL A 342 -2.36 -7.72 18.31
C VAL A 342 -1.43 -7.16 17.22
N THR A 343 -1.72 -7.42 15.95
CA THR A 343 -1.01 -6.79 14.81
C THR A 343 -1.15 -5.28 14.83
N LEU A 344 -2.37 -4.76 15.03
CA LEU A 344 -2.62 -3.33 15.18
C LEU A 344 -1.89 -2.74 16.40
N ARG A 345 -1.86 -3.46 17.52
CA ARG A 345 -1.17 -3.06 18.75
C ARG A 345 0.33 -2.87 18.50
N ASP A 346 1.00 -3.90 17.99
CA ASP A 346 2.47 -3.95 17.95
C ASP A 346 3.10 -3.31 16.70
N TYR A 347 2.33 -3.19 15.61
CA TYR A 347 2.83 -2.72 14.30
C TYR A 347 2.01 -1.59 13.68
N GLY A 348 0.82 -1.27 14.19
CA GLY A 348 -0.05 -0.25 13.61
C GLY A 348 -0.60 -0.61 12.23
N ASN A 349 -0.98 0.41 11.46
CA ASN A 349 -1.47 0.21 10.09
C ASN A 349 -0.29 0.15 9.10
N THR A 350 0.23 -1.04 8.88
CA THR A 350 1.26 -1.35 7.86
C THR A 350 0.66 -1.62 6.46
N SER A 351 -0.53 -1.08 6.19
CA SER A 351 -1.21 -1.08 4.89
C SER A 351 -1.36 -2.47 4.24
N SER A 352 -0.80 -2.66 3.04
CA SER A 352 -0.87 -3.91 2.26
C SER A 352 -0.18 -5.08 2.97
N SER A 353 0.82 -4.81 3.81
CA SER A 353 1.58 -5.85 4.52
C SER A 353 0.86 -6.39 5.76
N SER A 354 -0.08 -5.65 6.38
CA SER A 354 -0.61 -6.01 7.71
C SER A 354 -1.24 -7.40 7.82
N THR A 355 -1.87 -7.91 6.75
CA THR A 355 -2.45 -9.27 6.79
C THR A 355 -1.39 -10.39 6.89
N TRP A 356 -0.13 -10.10 6.52
CA TRP A 356 0.99 -11.01 6.66
C TRP A 356 1.56 -10.98 8.09
N TYR A 357 1.59 -9.83 8.75
CA TYR A 357 1.89 -9.74 10.19
C TYR A 357 0.88 -10.56 11.01
N THR A 358 -0.42 -10.47 10.68
CA THR A 358 -1.47 -11.31 11.28
C THR A 358 -1.21 -12.80 11.09
N LEU A 359 -0.66 -13.22 9.94
CA LEU A 359 -0.32 -14.63 9.68
C LEU A 359 0.94 -15.05 10.44
N ALA A 360 1.97 -14.20 10.47
CA ALA A 360 3.20 -14.42 11.22
C ALA A 360 2.94 -14.57 12.73
N TYR A 361 2.00 -13.80 13.29
CA TYR A 361 1.55 -13.98 14.67
C TYR A 361 0.91 -15.35 14.89
N ILE A 362 0.03 -15.79 14.00
CA ILE A 362 -0.63 -17.10 14.09
C ILE A 362 0.41 -18.23 13.96
N GLU A 363 1.34 -18.14 13.01
CA GLU A 363 2.42 -19.13 12.87
C GLU A 363 3.34 -19.18 14.10
N SER A 364 3.62 -18.03 14.73
CA SER A 364 4.56 -17.93 15.86
C SER A 364 3.94 -18.26 17.23
N CYS A 365 2.69 -17.85 17.47
CA CYS A 365 2.06 -17.88 18.79
C CYS A 365 0.85 -18.82 18.89
N GLU A 366 0.26 -19.23 17.77
CA GLU A 366 -0.92 -20.11 17.77
C GLU A 366 -0.66 -21.51 17.21
N GLY A 367 0.22 -21.61 16.22
CA GLY A 367 0.43 -22.80 15.40
C GLY A 367 -0.69 -23.02 14.38
N VAL A 368 -0.37 -23.71 13.29
CA VAL A 368 -1.31 -24.04 12.21
C VAL A 368 -1.32 -25.54 12.00
N ARG A 369 -2.52 -26.14 11.96
CA ARG A 369 -2.71 -27.58 11.73
C ARG A 369 -2.98 -27.87 10.26
N ALA A 370 -2.63 -29.07 9.80
CA ALA A 370 -2.87 -29.49 8.42
C ALA A 370 -4.36 -29.38 8.04
N ASN A 371 -4.64 -29.01 6.79
CA ASN A 371 -5.96 -28.75 6.23
C ASN A 371 -6.76 -27.58 6.83
N GLN A 372 -6.27 -26.86 7.85
CA GLN A 372 -6.92 -25.64 8.32
C GLN A 372 -7.03 -24.60 7.20
N LYS A 373 -8.15 -23.88 7.19
CA LYS A 373 -8.48 -22.86 6.19
C LYS A 373 -8.26 -21.47 6.77
N ILE A 374 -7.66 -20.57 5.99
CA ILE A 374 -7.38 -19.20 6.39
C ILE A 374 -8.06 -18.24 5.42
N MET A 375 -8.88 -17.32 5.95
CA MET A 375 -9.57 -16.28 5.18
C MET A 375 -8.83 -14.95 5.32
N GLN A 376 -8.17 -14.51 4.25
CA GLN A 376 -7.41 -13.26 4.19
C GLN A 376 -8.24 -12.16 3.53
N ILE A 377 -8.30 -10.98 4.16
CA ILE A 377 -9.21 -9.89 3.81
C ILE A 377 -8.45 -8.55 3.77
N GLY A 378 -8.50 -7.88 2.62
CA GLY A 378 -7.91 -6.54 2.42
C GLY A 378 -8.89 -5.59 1.73
N VAL A 379 -8.82 -4.30 2.08
CA VAL A 379 -9.64 -3.21 1.53
C VAL A 379 -8.80 -1.93 1.40
N GLY A 380 -9.05 -1.07 0.40
CA GLY A 380 -8.17 0.08 0.10
C GLY A 380 -8.67 0.98 -1.06
N GLY A 381 -7.86 1.97 -1.46
CA GLY A 381 -8.24 3.15 -2.25
C GLY A 381 -8.95 2.92 -3.59
N GLY A 382 -9.77 3.89 -4.01
CA GLY A 382 -10.76 3.73 -5.10
C GLY A 382 -11.80 2.64 -4.80
N MET A 383 -11.98 2.35 -3.50
CA MET A 383 -12.63 1.18 -2.91
C MET A 383 -12.45 -0.11 -3.70
N LYS A 384 -11.33 -0.77 -3.41
CA LYS A 384 -10.96 -2.11 -3.85
C LYS A 384 -11.01 -3.03 -2.63
N ALA A 385 -11.56 -4.24 -2.79
CA ALA A 385 -11.53 -5.27 -1.75
C ALA A 385 -11.16 -6.63 -2.34
N GLY A 386 -10.40 -7.42 -1.58
CA GLY A 386 -9.98 -8.77 -1.97
C GLY A 386 -10.20 -9.76 -0.84
N VAL A 387 -10.61 -10.98 -1.22
CA VAL A 387 -10.68 -12.14 -0.33
C VAL A 387 -9.81 -13.26 -0.91
N ALA A 388 -8.82 -13.72 -0.15
CA ALA A 388 -8.06 -14.93 -0.46
C ALA A 388 -8.38 -16.03 0.57
N ILE A 389 -8.36 -17.28 0.12
CA ILE A 389 -8.67 -18.47 0.90
C ILE A 389 -7.50 -19.44 0.75
N TRP A 390 -6.76 -19.61 1.83
CA TRP A 390 -5.63 -20.53 1.90
C TRP A 390 -6.04 -21.82 2.60
N ARG A 391 -5.36 -22.91 2.28
CA ARG A 391 -5.43 -24.18 3.03
C ARG A 391 -4.03 -24.62 3.40
N ALA A 392 -3.78 -24.85 4.69
CA ALA A 392 -2.53 -25.40 5.21
C ALA A 392 -2.31 -26.82 4.65
N LEU A 393 -1.11 -27.08 4.12
CA LEU A 393 -0.76 -28.38 3.52
C LEU A 393 -0.15 -29.35 4.54
N ARG A 394 0.45 -28.81 5.60
CA ARG A 394 1.05 -29.52 6.72
C ARG A 394 0.74 -28.79 8.03
N GLY A 395 0.93 -29.47 9.16
CA GLY A 395 0.88 -28.84 10.48
C GLY A 395 2.27 -28.34 10.90
N PHE A 396 2.36 -27.15 11.48
CA PHE A 396 3.61 -26.54 11.94
C PHE A 396 3.36 -25.34 12.87
N THR A 397 4.41 -24.95 13.59
CA THR A 397 4.60 -23.64 14.23
C THR A 397 5.90 -23.09 13.66
N ASP A 398 5.99 -21.79 13.40
CA ASP A 398 7.17 -21.16 12.81
C ASP A 398 7.40 -19.77 13.42
N ALA A 399 8.63 -19.50 13.87
CA ALA A 399 8.96 -18.33 14.66
C ALA A 399 9.46 -17.19 13.77
N HIS A 400 8.62 -16.16 13.60
CA HIS A 400 9.00 -14.95 12.88
C HIS A 400 9.75 -13.97 13.81
N PRO A 401 10.86 -13.34 13.38
CA PRO A 401 11.61 -12.37 14.21
C PRO A 401 10.73 -11.26 14.79
N ALA A 402 9.80 -10.72 13.99
CA ALA A 402 8.83 -9.70 14.39
C ALA A 402 7.84 -10.13 15.50
N TRP A 403 7.83 -11.39 15.91
CA TRP A 403 7.01 -11.92 17.01
C TRP A 403 7.81 -12.61 18.12
N ALA A 404 9.15 -12.55 18.06
CA ALA A 404 10.05 -13.15 19.04
C ALA A 404 9.84 -12.61 20.47
N HIS A 405 9.49 -11.33 20.62
CA HIS A 405 9.21 -10.69 21.92
C HIS A 405 8.06 -11.35 22.69
N LEU A 406 7.10 -11.96 21.98
CA LEU A 406 5.99 -12.68 22.62
C LEU A 406 6.40 -14.06 23.15
N GLY A 407 7.54 -14.63 22.70
CA GLY A 407 8.03 -15.93 23.13
C GLY A 407 7.06 -17.08 22.81
N GLY A 408 6.35 -16.99 21.69
CA GLY A 408 5.33 -17.97 21.28
C GLY A 408 4.03 -17.96 22.11
N ARG A 409 3.84 -16.98 23.00
CA ARG A 409 2.65 -16.93 23.89
C ARG A 409 1.48 -16.20 23.23
N ARG A 410 0.35 -16.92 23.08
CA ARG A 410 -0.96 -16.35 22.75
C ARG A 410 -1.27 -15.15 23.66
N GLN A 411 -1.67 -14.04 23.06
CA GLN A 411 -2.09 -12.85 23.81
C GLN A 411 -3.54 -12.99 24.30
N VAL A 412 -3.88 -12.27 25.37
CA VAL A 412 -5.25 -12.12 25.87
C VAL A 412 -5.75 -10.70 25.72
N GLU A 413 -7.07 -10.50 25.69
CA GLU A 413 -7.70 -9.21 25.39
C GLU A 413 -7.30 -8.08 26.37
N ALA A 414 -7.01 -8.41 27.62
CA ALA A 414 -6.51 -7.47 28.64
C ALA A 414 -5.10 -6.92 28.35
N GLN A 415 -4.39 -7.45 27.33
CA GLN A 415 -3.09 -6.96 26.86
C GLN A 415 -3.21 -6.05 25.62
N LEU A 416 -4.43 -5.62 25.27
CA LEU A 416 -4.68 -4.64 24.21
C LEU A 416 -4.93 -3.26 24.84
N PRO A 417 -4.40 -2.15 24.29
CA PRO A 417 -4.70 -0.78 24.74
C PRO A 417 -6.20 -0.44 24.74
N ARG A 418 -6.98 -1.17 23.93
CA ARG A 418 -8.44 -1.06 23.86
C ARG A 418 -9.06 -2.46 23.70
N PRO A 419 -9.98 -2.91 24.58
CA PRO A 419 -10.58 -4.24 24.47
C PRO A 419 -11.43 -4.41 23.20
N ILE A 420 -11.57 -5.66 22.75
CA ILE A 420 -12.40 -6.03 21.58
C ILE A 420 -13.88 -6.11 21.97
N THR A 421 -14.18 -6.45 23.22
CA THR A 421 -15.53 -6.63 23.78
C THR A 421 -16.32 -5.34 23.98
N VAL A 422 -15.67 -4.16 23.94
CA VAL A 422 -16.38 -2.87 23.96
C VAL A 422 -17.38 -2.82 22.80
N ASP A 423 -18.64 -2.50 23.11
CA ASP A 423 -19.67 -2.27 22.10
C ASP A 423 -19.36 -0.97 21.36
N TYR A 424 -18.60 -1.10 20.26
CA TYR A 424 -18.29 0.01 19.39
C TYR A 424 -19.55 0.42 18.61
N GLU A 425 -20.16 1.52 19.04
CA GLU A 425 -21.11 2.30 18.23
C GLU A 425 -20.41 2.93 17.03
N SER A 426 -20.10 2.06 16.07
CA SER A 426 -19.82 2.38 14.69
C SER A 426 -20.92 3.30 14.17
N ARG A 427 -20.60 4.58 13.97
CA ARG A 427 -21.46 5.57 13.28
C ARG A 427 -21.72 5.21 11.81
N TYR A 428 -21.20 4.09 11.32
CA TYR A 428 -21.48 3.55 10.00
C TYR A 428 -22.86 2.88 10.01
N ASP A 429 -23.89 3.66 9.74
CA ASP A 429 -25.17 3.11 9.31
C ASP A 429 -25.00 2.48 7.92
N ALA A 430 -24.74 1.17 7.91
CA ALA A 430 -24.60 0.39 6.69
C ALA A 430 -25.90 0.34 5.86
N ARG A 431 -27.07 0.54 6.50
CA ARG A 431 -28.36 0.64 5.80
C ARG A 431 -28.47 2.00 5.12
N ALA A 432 -28.19 3.12 5.81
CA ALA A 432 -28.13 4.42 5.17
C ALA A 432 -27.07 4.49 4.06
N ALA A 433 -25.94 3.79 4.18
CA ALA A 433 -24.94 3.69 3.11
C ALA A 433 -25.44 2.94 1.87
N VAL A 434 -26.19 1.83 2.06
CA VAL A 434 -26.85 1.11 0.95
C VAL A 434 -27.97 1.96 0.36
N GLU A 435 -28.87 2.50 1.18
CA GLU A 435 -29.95 3.38 0.74
C GLU A 435 -29.43 4.63 0.06
N ALA A 436 -28.30 5.22 0.48
CA ALA A 436 -27.65 6.34 -0.19
C ALA A 436 -27.07 5.92 -1.54
N GLN A 437 -26.44 4.73 -1.64
CA GLN A 437 -25.96 4.20 -2.92
C GLN A 437 -27.10 3.82 -3.88
N GLU A 438 -28.29 3.48 -3.36
CA GLU A 438 -29.49 3.23 -4.16
C GLU A 438 -30.20 4.54 -4.54
N LYS A 439 -30.33 5.51 -3.63
CA LYS A 439 -30.78 6.88 -3.91
C LYS A 439 -29.87 7.56 -4.95
N LEU A 440 -28.54 7.36 -4.90
CA LEU A 440 -27.58 7.81 -5.92
C LEU A 440 -27.67 7.07 -7.27
N ARG A 441 -28.32 5.89 -7.33
CA ARG A 441 -28.63 5.19 -8.59
C ARG A 441 -30.00 5.58 -9.15
N ALA A 442 -30.93 6.00 -8.30
CA ALA A 442 -32.30 6.36 -8.65
C ALA A 442 -32.50 7.87 -8.89
N ALA A 443 -31.64 8.72 -8.32
CA ALA A 443 -31.71 10.16 -8.53
C ALA A 443 -31.35 10.54 -9.98
N PRO A 444 -32.08 11.48 -10.62
CA PRO A 444 -31.60 12.11 -11.84
C PRO A 444 -30.29 12.84 -11.55
N ARG A 445 -29.38 12.87 -12.53
CA ARG A 445 -28.11 13.59 -12.39
C ARG A 445 -28.41 15.07 -12.10
N ARG A 446 -27.84 15.60 -11.01
CA ARG A 446 -27.82 17.06 -10.79
C ARG A 446 -27.00 17.72 -11.92
N PRO A 447 -27.34 18.95 -12.33
CA PRO A 447 -26.43 19.78 -13.11
C PRO A 447 -25.09 19.92 -12.38
N GLU A 448 -23.98 19.93 -13.13
CA GLU A 448 -22.66 20.12 -12.56
C GLU A 448 -22.44 21.61 -12.26
N ALA A 449 -22.30 21.96 -10.97
CA ALA A 449 -21.63 23.19 -10.58
C ALA A 449 -20.13 23.04 -10.90
N GLU A 450 -19.48 24.13 -11.31
CA GLU A 450 -18.25 24.14 -12.09
C GLU A 450 -17.11 23.28 -11.53
N ARG A 451 -17.04 22.05 -12.04
CA ARG A 451 -15.79 21.31 -12.16
C ARG A 451 -15.17 21.71 -13.49
N ILE A 452 -13.83 21.80 -13.52
CA ILE A 452 -13.09 21.81 -14.78
C ILE A 452 -13.42 20.50 -15.51
N SER A 453 -14.25 20.58 -16.55
CA SER A 453 -14.86 19.43 -17.19
C SER A 453 -14.09 19.04 -18.45
N PHE A 454 -13.61 17.80 -18.48
CA PHE A 454 -13.51 17.08 -19.74
C PHE A 454 -14.93 16.64 -20.07
N GLU A 455 -15.55 17.15 -21.15
CA GLU A 455 -16.95 16.81 -21.51
C GLU A 455 -17.13 15.27 -21.47
N PRO A 456 -17.98 14.74 -20.57
CA PRO A 456 -18.25 13.31 -20.54
C PRO A 456 -18.96 12.95 -21.85
N ALA A 457 -18.30 12.15 -22.69
CA ALA A 457 -18.80 11.78 -24.02
C ALA A 457 -20.29 11.39 -23.93
N LYS A 458 -21.12 12.10 -24.71
CA LYS A 458 -22.58 12.19 -24.52
C LYS A 458 -23.29 10.82 -24.60
N GLU A 459 -22.65 9.84 -25.22
CA GLU A 459 -22.86 8.42 -24.95
C GLU A 459 -21.53 7.72 -24.56
N PRO A 460 -21.57 6.68 -23.70
CA PRO A 460 -20.40 5.85 -23.40
C PRO A 460 -20.01 5.01 -24.63
N ARG A 461 -19.14 5.57 -25.48
CA ARG A 461 -18.60 4.91 -26.68
C ARG A 461 -18.03 3.53 -26.33
N ARG A 462 -18.77 2.47 -26.68
CA ARG A 462 -18.29 1.09 -26.55
C ARG A 462 -17.15 0.85 -27.54
N LEU A 463 -15.92 0.95 -27.07
CA LEU A 463 -14.75 0.44 -27.78
C LEU A 463 -14.95 -1.05 -28.09
N ASN A 464 -15.30 -1.36 -29.34
CA ASN A 464 -15.45 -2.71 -29.88
C ASN A 464 -14.06 -3.28 -30.19
N VAL A 465 -13.24 -3.47 -29.16
CA VAL A 465 -11.83 -3.89 -29.28
C VAL A 465 -11.77 -5.33 -29.79
N ARG A 466 -11.76 -5.49 -31.12
CA ARG A 466 -11.56 -6.76 -31.81
C ARG A 466 -10.10 -6.97 -32.20
N SER A 467 -9.36 -5.88 -32.42
CA SER A 467 -7.93 -5.88 -32.70
C SER A 467 -7.24 -4.63 -32.14
N TRP A 468 -5.90 -4.67 -32.06
CA TRP A 468 -5.10 -3.53 -31.62
C TRP A 468 -5.09 -2.37 -32.65
N ARG A 469 -5.37 -2.67 -33.93
CA ARG A 469 -5.54 -1.68 -35.01
C ARG A 469 -6.81 -0.83 -34.88
N ASP A 470 -7.79 -1.28 -34.09
CA ASP A 470 -9.02 -0.53 -33.83
C ASP A 470 -8.80 0.58 -32.79
N VAL A 471 -7.79 0.44 -31.93
CA VAL A 471 -7.40 1.44 -30.92
C VAL A 471 -6.50 2.52 -31.53
N SER A 472 -5.57 2.15 -32.41
CA SER A 472 -4.67 3.09 -33.11
C SER A 472 -5.35 3.88 -34.24
N ARG A 473 -6.68 3.80 -34.38
CA ARG A 473 -7.49 4.52 -35.39
C ARG A 473 -8.32 5.67 -34.81
N THR A 474 -8.44 5.76 -33.49
CA THR A 474 -8.83 7.00 -32.81
C THR A 474 -7.57 7.80 -32.55
N ASP A 475 -7.50 9.03 -33.09
CA ASP A 475 -6.28 9.83 -33.02
C ASP A 475 -5.96 10.23 -31.56
N ALA A 476 -4.77 9.86 -31.10
CA ALA A 476 -4.29 10.15 -29.76
C ALA A 476 -3.73 11.58 -29.62
N GLY A 477 -3.61 12.32 -30.73
CA GLY A 477 -3.04 13.66 -30.77
C GLY A 477 -3.84 14.72 -30.00
N ASP A 478 -5.17 14.59 -29.95
CA ASP A 478 -6.08 15.60 -29.40
C ASP A 478 -6.25 15.52 -27.87
N TRP A 479 -5.96 14.36 -27.26
CA TRP A 479 -6.42 14.03 -25.89
C TRP A 479 -5.72 14.79 -24.75
N TRP A 480 -4.70 15.62 -25.05
CA TRP A 480 -3.85 16.25 -24.03
C TRP A 480 -3.38 17.69 -24.34
N ARG A 481 -3.70 18.25 -25.52
CA ARG A 481 -3.05 19.48 -26.02
C ARG A 481 -3.75 20.79 -25.62
N ARG A 482 -3.66 21.18 -24.34
CA ARG A 482 -3.51 22.60 -23.89
C ARG A 482 -3.46 22.71 -22.35
N PRO A 483 -2.49 23.44 -21.77
CA PRO A 483 -2.53 23.84 -20.36
C PRO A 483 -3.41 25.10 -20.14
N PRO A 484 -3.88 25.37 -18.90
CA PRO A 484 -4.73 26.52 -18.59
C PRO A 484 -3.91 27.83 -18.53
N GLY A 485 -4.55 28.98 -18.81
CA GLY A 485 -3.98 30.30 -18.49
C GLY A 485 -4.20 31.46 -19.48
N GLN A 486 -4.92 31.30 -20.59
CA GLN A 486 -5.22 32.40 -21.51
C GLN A 486 -6.73 32.66 -21.63
N PRO A 487 -7.17 33.94 -21.70
CA PRO A 487 -8.54 34.27 -22.08
C PRO A 487 -8.77 33.94 -23.56
N LEU A 488 -10.03 33.64 -23.90
CA LEU A 488 -10.41 33.44 -25.31
C LEU A 488 -10.39 34.79 -26.04
N ALA A 489 -9.71 34.84 -27.19
CA ALA A 489 -10.02 35.81 -28.22
C ALA A 489 -11.39 35.47 -28.83
N GLU A 490 -12.12 36.50 -29.26
CA GLU A 490 -13.53 36.39 -29.65
C GLU A 490 -13.75 35.74 -31.04
N GLY A 491 -14.96 35.23 -31.26
CA GLY A 491 -15.48 34.81 -32.57
C GLY A 491 -15.94 33.34 -32.65
N GLU A 492 -17.01 33.01 -33.38
CA GLU A 492 -18.03 33.88 -33.99
C GLU A 492 -19.27 33.06 -34.44
N GLY A 493 -20.37 33.75 -34.80
CA GLY A 493 -21.60 33.17 -35.38
C GLY A 493 -22.85 33.34 -34.53
N GLU A 494 -24.00 33.81 -35.03
CA GLU A 494 -24.36 34.29 -36.39
C GLU A 494 -25.39 35.45 -36.25
N GLY A 495 -25.43 36.41 -37.19
CA GLY A 495 -26.47 37.47 -37.17
C GLY A 495 -26.24 38.72 -38.04
N GLU A 496 -26.48 38.59 -39.35
CA GLU A 496 -26.87 39.63 -40.32
C GLU A 496 -26.16 41.02 -40.34
N GLY A 497 -25.47 41.34 -41.46
CA GLY A 497 -25.01 42.71 -41.76
C GLY A 497 -24.10 42.80 -42.99
N GLU A 498 -24.47 43.61 -43.99
CA GLU A 498 -23.74 43.81 -45.24
C GLU A 498 -22.40 44.58 -45.06
N GLY A 499 -21.32 44.23 -45.77
CA GLY A 499 -20.10 45.08 -45.74
C GLY A 499 -18.77 44.52 -46.30
N GLU A 500 -18.61 44.58 -47.63
CA GLU A 500 -17.34 44.85 -48.37
C GLU A 500 -15.92 44.38 -47.89
N ARG A 501 -15.31 43.51 -48.72
CA ARG A 501 -13.89 43.53 -49.21
C ARG A 501 -12.69 43.27 -48.27
N GLY A 502 -11.70 42.52 -48.79
CA GLY A 502 -10.29 42.52 -48.33
C GLY A 502 -9.89 41.33 -47.44
N ALA A 503 -9.51 40.15 -47.95
CA ALA A 503 -8.34 39.79 -48.77
C ALA A 503 -6.98 39.81 -48.03
N ALA A 504 -6.36 38.61 -47.93
CA ALA A 504 -4.92 38.36 -47.75
C ALA A 504 -4.26 38.73 -46.39
N ALA A 505 -3.22 38.03 -45.91
CA ALA A 505 -2.66 36.72 -46.30
C ALA A 505 -1.81 36.12 -45.16
N GLN A 506 -1.35 34.88 -45.39
CA GLN A 506 -0.26 34.24 -44.64
C GLN A 506 1.03 35.09 -44.68
N ALA A 507 1.81 35.07 -43.59
CA ALA A 507 3.17 34.48 -43.60
C ALA A 507 3.86 34.62 -42.23
N ALA A 508 4.77 33.70 -41.94
CA ALA A 508 5.82 33.88 -40.94
C ALA A 508 7.19 33.77 -41.63
N ALA A 509 8.14 34.64 -41.31
CA ALA A 509 9.59 34.35 -41.27
C ALA A 509 10.46 35.61 -41.01
N GLY A 510 11.36 35.53 -40.02
CA GLY A 510 12.62 36.28 -39.97
C GLY A 510 12.57 37.79 -39.63
N VAL A 511 13.72 38.49 -39.54
CA VAL A 511 15.11 38.00 -39.50
C VAL A 511 16.10 39.06 -38.93
N GLN A 512 17.12 38.61 -38.18
CA GLN A 512 18.44 39.23 -37.89
C GLN A 512 18.65 40.64 -37.25
N ARG A 513 19.46 40.62 -36.18
CA ARG A 513 20.72 41.39 -35.90
C ARG A 513 20.74 42.92 -35.67
N GLY A 514 21.33 43.25 -34.50
CA GLY A 514 22.03 44.49 -34.09
C GLY A 514 22.42 44.26 -32.59
N ALA A 515 23.62 44.47 -32.06
CA ALA A 515 24.63 45.53 -32.24
C ALA A 515 24.05 46.92 -31.92
N GLU A 516 24.57 47.72 -30.98
CA GLU A 516 25.86 47.64 -30.27
C GLU A 516 25.86 48.43 -28.94
N ALA A 517 26.99 48.42 -28.22
CA ALA A 517 27.44 49.36 -27.16
C ALA A 517 26.67 49.46 -25.81
N ARG A 518 27.46 49.39 -24.71
CA ARG A 518 27.17 50.05 -23.41
C ARG A 518 27.63 51.52 -23.46
N PRO A 519 27.29 52.35 -22.46
CA PRO A 519 28.33 52.65 -21.47
C PRO A 519 27.92 52.36 -20.01
N ALA A 520 28.90 52.47 -19.12
CA ALA A 520 28.82 52.26 -17.66
C ALA A 520 29.66 53.38 -16.96
N PRO A 521 29.65 53.53 -15.61
CA PRO A 521 29.71 54.86 -15.00
C PRO A 521 31.04 55.27 -14.33
N GLU A 522 31.09 56.54 -13.94
CA GLU A 522 32.04 57.21 -13.02
C GLU A 522 31.20 58.01 -11.99
N ALA A 523 31.65 58.45 -10.80
CA ALA A 523 32.73 58.10 -9.84
C ALA A 523 32.45 59.00 -8.58
N ALA A 524 33.08 58.96 -7.39
CA ALA A 524 34.14 58.21 -6.70
C ALA A 524 33.83 58.28 -5.17
N GLY A 525 34.49 57.61 -4.22
CA GLY A 525 35.54 56.58 -4.27
C GLY A 525 36.31 56.47 -2.93
N ALA A 526 37.33 55.61 -2.90
CA ALA A 526 38.41 55.52 -1.90
C ALA A 526 38.03 55.00 -0.47
N GLU A 527 38.87 54.29 0.31
CA GLU A 527 40.31 53.95 0.20
C GLU A 527 40.60 52.43 0.45
N ALA A 528 41.90 52.08 0.39
CA ALA A 528 42.62 50.80 0.42
C ALA A 528 42.46 49.92 1.71
N GLU A 529 43.07 48.73 1.91
CA GLU A 529 44.27 48.07 1.32
C GLU A 529 44.08 46.54 1.07
N GLU A 530 45.01 45.96 0.31
CA GLU A 530 45.30 44.51 0.15
C GLU A 530 46.74 44.24 0.73
N PRO A 531 47.28 43.00 0.92
CA PRO A 531 47.43 42.02 -0.17
C PRO A 531 47.44 40.50 0.18
N ALA A 532 47.48 39.71 -0.91
CA ALA A 532 48.44 38.58 -1.14
C ALA A 532 47.90 37.14 -1.29
N ALA A 533 47.85 36.69 -2.56
CA ALA A 533 48.49 35.48 -3.12
C ALA A 533 48.18 34.06 -2.54
N ALA A 534 48.19 32.96 -3.31
CA ALA A 534 48.54 32.72 -4.72
C ALA A 534 47.62 31.64 -5.36
N ALA A 535 47.81 31.33 -6.64
CA ALA A 535 47.01 30.36 -7.40
C ALA A 535 47.89 29.32 -8.17
N ALA A 536 47.25 28.54 -9.06
CA ALA A 536 47.81 27.55 -10.02
C ALA A 536 48.17 26.15 -9.45
N ALA A 537 48.09 25.05 -10.23
CA ALA A 537 47.36 24.74 -11.49
C ALA A 537 47.44 23.22 -11.81
N GLU A 538 46.62 22.75 -12.77
CA GLU A 538 46.82 21.57 -13.67
C GLU A 538 47.10 20.17 -13.04
N ALA A 539 46.80 19.01 -13.63
CA ALA A 539 45.99 18.47 -14.73
C ALA A 539 46.32 16.94 -14.76
N PRO A 540 45.62 16.07 -15.53
CA PRO A 540 45.57 14.62 -15.23
C PRO A 540 46.31 13.69 -16.22
N LEU A 541 46.54 12.43 -15.83
CA LEU A 541 46.67 11.20 -16.65
C LEU A 541 46.83 9.98 -15.68
N ALA A 542 46.84 8.71 -16.10
CA ALA A 542 45.76 7.89 -16.68
C ALA A 542 46.13 6.38 -16.57
N ALA A 543 45.12 5.50 -16.64
CA ALA A 543 45.15 4.10 -17.08
C ALA A 543 46.06 3.02 -16.40
N ALA A 544 45.39 1.92 -16.05
CA ALA A 544 45.81 0.51 -16.16
C ALA A 544 47.05 -0.02 -15.42
N GLU A 545 46.83 -1.10 -14.65
CA GLU A 545 47.35 -2.42 -15.04
C GLU A 545 46.47 -3.56 -14.47
N ALA A 546 46.62 -4.78 -14.99
CA ALA A 546 45.86 -5.96 -14.56
C ALA A 546 46.71 -7.24 -14.70
N GLY A 547 46.66 -8.14 -13.71
CA GLY A 547 47.41 -9.40 -13.78
C GLY A 547 47.15 -10.36 -12.62
N ALA A 548 46.71 -11.58 -12.98
CA ALA A 548 46.86 -12.91 -12.34
C ALA A 548 47.18 -13.01 -10.81
N PHE A 549 46.56 -13.92 -10.05
CA PHE A 549 46.63 -15.37 -10.31
C PHE A 549 45.41 -16.16 -9.80
N ALA A 550 45.32 -17.43 -10.17
CA ALA A 550 44.17 -18.30 -9.89
C ALA A 550 44.54 -19.65 -9.26
N ALA A 551 43.57 -20.18 -8.49
CA ALA A 551 43.27 -21.57 -8.18
C ALA A 551 44.33 -22.51 -7.55
N LEU A 552 43.88 -23.23 -6.51
CA LEU A 552 44.19 -24.65 -6.31
C LEU A 552 43.08 -25.32 -5.48
N GLU A 553 42.57 -26.44 -5.98
CA GLU A 553 41.69 -27.39 -5.27
C GLU A 553 42.58 -28.42 -4.50
N GLU A 554 42.13 -29.37 -3.67
CA GLU A 554 40.79 -29.91 -3.36
C GLU A 554 40.81 -30.59 -1.95
N ALA A 555 39.79 -31.41 -1.65
CA ALA A 555 39.74 -32.53 -0.68
C ALA A 555 39.03 -32.35 0.68
N SER A 556 38.24 -33.39 0.99
CA SER A 556 37.44 -33.69 2.20
C SER A 556 37.43 -35.25 2.33
N PRO A 557 36.74 -35.95 3.27
CA PRO A 557 35.86 -35.50 4.37
C PRO A 557 36.05 -36.22 5.74
N ALA A 558 35.35 -35.79 6.80
CA ALA A 558 34.64 -36.68 7.76
C ALA A 558 33.84 -35.94 8.89
N ALA A 559 32.63 -36.45 9.16
CA ALA A 559 31.84 -36.51 10.42
C ALA A 559 31.77 -35.34 11.47
N LYS A 560 30.52 -35.08 11.87
CA LYS A 560 29.97 -34.24 12.99
C LYS A 560 30.23 -34.86 14.40
N PRO A 561 29.91 -34.22 15.57
CA PRO A 561 28.92 -33.13 15.78
C PRO A 561 29.18 -32.03 16.85
N SER A 562 28.23 -31.07 16.90
CA SER A 562 27.74 -30.34 18.09
C SER A 562 28.63 -29.31 18.82
N ALA A 563 28.37 -28.03 18.56
CA ALA A 563 28.26 -26.99 19.60
C ALA A 563 27.35 -25.84 19.10
N ALA A 564 26.57 -25.22 19.99
CA ALA A 564 25.87 -23.97 19.67
C ALA A 564 26.81 -22.77 19.85
N ARG A 565 26.75 -21.79 18.94
CA ARG A 565 27.37 -20.47 19.11
C ARG A 565 26.40 -19.38 18.68
N SER A 566 26.32 -18.34 19.49
CA SER A 566 25.66 -17.08 19.19
C SER A 566 26.37 -16.36 18.05
N VAL A 567 25.60 -15.79 17.13
CA VAL A 567 26.12 -14.92 16.06
C VAL A 567 26.00 -13.47 16.54
N GLN A 568 27.14 -12.80 16.72
CA GLN A 568 27.18 -11.35 16.70
C GLN A 568 27.09 -10.91 15.23
N VAL A 569 26.12 -10.06 14.92
CA VAL A 569 26.06 -9.42 13.59
C VAL A 569 27.11 -8.31 13.56
N LEU A 570 28.07 -8.42 12.64
CA LEU A 570 29.02 -7.35 12.35
C LEU A 570 28.28 -6.19 11.68
N ALA A 571 28.25 -5.04 12.34
CA ALA A 571 27.78 -3.81 11.73
C ALA A 571 28.80 -3.34 10.68
N VAL A 572 28.37 -3.22 9.43
CA VAL A 572 29.13 -2.53 8.39
C VAL A 572 28.80 -1.05 8.50
N ALA A 573 29.71 -0.28 9.10
CA ALA A 573 29.70 1.18 8.99
C ALA A 573 30.09 1.58 7.56
N ALA A 574 29.47 2.63 7.04
CA ALA A 574 29.72 3.15 5.70
C ALA A 574 29.68 4.69 5.76
N ASP A 575 30.82 5.27 6.14
CA ASP A 575 31.13 6.69 5.97
C ASP A 575 31.95 6.87 4.67
N ASP A 576 31.92 8.08 4.12
CA ASP A 576 32.76 8.60 3.02
C ASP A 576 32.81 7.82 1.68
N MET A 577 31.76 7.98 0.85
CA MET A 577 31.77 8.88 -0.35
C MET A 577 30.44 8.86 -1.12
#